data_AF-A0A969KXB1-F1
#
_entry.id   AF-A0A969KXB1-F1
#
_cell.length_a   1.000
_cell.length_b   1.000
_cell.length_c   1.000
_cell.angle_alpha   90.00
_cell.angle_beta   90.00
_cell.angle_gamma   90.00
#
_symmetry.space_group_name_H-M   'P 1'
#
loop_
_entity.id
_entity.type
_entity.pdbx_description
1 polymer ?
#
loop_
_entity_poly.entity_id
_entity_poly.type
_entity_poly.pdbx_seq_one_letter_code
_entity_poly.pdbx_strand_id
1 'polypeptide(L)'
;MVTQAAWIKSLTATYVRAWEGRGVKGSIGGLFGAPIGSDEEVLPWSRSQQAAFLIFVWQCIGSAVTNCREPWAESLRSGKQHSSLKEDPAFAGSYDTHLNTNIGTRGILHITNDFCYLKSEELGLRNWVADDEVGTPDDEAIRRALESLAIQEVATFLRDLAVALVEYDWRTSSAPGLSRDEQRLKAAIRGGAGYKELRIQLLEHLANTSGHIGQAAQEVINALGY
;
A
#
# COMPACT_ATOMS: atom_id res chain seq x y z
N MET A 1 4.47 2.71 -15.39
CA MET A 1 4.66 4.08 -14.90
C MET A 1 3.32 4.67 -14.49
N VAL A 2 3.26 5.22 -13.28
CA VAL A 2 2.07 5.85 -12.70
C VAL A 2 2.08 7.34 -13.04
N THR A 3 0.97 7.87 -13.55
CA THR A 3 0.85 9.31 -13.79
C THR A 3 0.46 10.04 -12.50
N GLN A 4 0.82 11.32 -12.34
CA GLN A 4 0.40 12.12 -11.19
C GLN A 4 -1.13 12.10 -11.00
N ALA A 5 -1.89 12.20 -12.09
CA ALA A 5 -3.35 12.12 -12.04
C ALA A 5 -3.85 10.75 -11.54
N ALA A 6 -3.19 9.65 -11.91
CA ALA A 6 -3.54 8.32 -11.41
C ALA A 6 -3.16 8.12 -9.95
N TRP A 7 -2.04 8.70 -9.51
CA TRP A 7 -1.62 8.72 -8.12
C TRP A 7 -2.65 9.43 -7.25
N ILE A 8 -3.03 10.66 -7.61
CA ILE A 8 -4.04 11.45 -6.89
C ILE A 8 -5.37 10.69 -6.81
N LYS A 9 -5.84 10.11 -7.94
CA LYS A 9 -7.07 9.29 -7.96
C LYS A 9 -6.99 8.06 -7.06
N SER A 10 -5.81 7.46 -6.94
CA SER A 10 -5.63 6.29 -6.08
C SER A 10 -5.65 6.70 -4.61
N LEU A 11 -4.99 7.82 -4.27
CA LEU A 11 -4.97 8.39 -2.92
C LEU A 11 -6.37 8.80 -2.46
N THR A 12 -7.14 9.49 -3.31
CA THR A 12 -8.51 9.91 -2.97
C THR A 12 -9.49 8.74 -2.87
N ALA A 13 -9.24 7.66 -3.59
CA ALA A 13 -10.06 6.46 -3.49
C ALA A 13 -9.66 5.51 -2.35
N THR A 14 -8.63 5.84 -1.58
CA THR A 14 -8.09 5.03 -0.49
C THR A 14 -8.07 5.83 0.82
N TYR A 15 -7.03 6.65 1.01
CA TYR A 15 -6.75 7.38 2.24
C TYR A 15 -7.67 8.58 2.48
N VAL A 16 -8.15 9.26 1.43
CA VAL A 16 -9.00 10.46 1.56
C VAL A 16 -10.47 10.11 1.37
N ARG A 17 -10.97 9.21 2.21
CA ARG A 17 -12.39 8.82 2.28
C ARG A 17 -12.90 9.13 3.67
N ALA A 18 -14.18 9.49 3.81
CA ALA A 18 -14.78 9.74 5.12
C ALA A 18 -14.50 8.58 6.08
N TRP A 19 -14.14 8.90 7.33
CA TRP A 19 -13.81 7.91 8.34
C TRP A 19 -15.05 7.07 8.71
N GLU A 20 -16.17 7.73 9.00
CA GLU A 20 -17.46 7.10 9.36
C GLU A 20 -18.64 7.71 8.58
N GLY A 21 -19.74 6.97 8.39
CA GLY A 21 -20.91 7.48 7.67
C GLY A 21 -22.10 6.54 7.40
N ARG A 22 -23.31 7.09 7.17
CA ARG A 22 -24.49 6.31 6.73
C ARG A 22 -24.25 5.78 5.31
N GLY A 23 -23.98 4.48 5.19
CA GLY A 23 -23.58 3.80 3.96
C GLY A 23 -22.34 2.90 4.13
N VAL A 24 -21.68 2.96 5.30
CA VAL A 24 -20.40 2.29 5.63
C VAL A 24 -20.56 0.83 6.06
N LYS A 25 -21.76 0.25 5.97
CA LYS A 25 -21.94 -1.18 6.28
C LYS A 25 -21.24 -2.01 5.19
N GLY A 26 -20.09 -2.60 5.52
CA GLY A 26 -19.24 -3.32 4.56
C GLY A 26 -18.17 -2.46 3.86
N SER A 27 -17.80 -1.29 4.41
CA SER A 27 -16.72 -0.47 3.83
C SER A 27 -15.77 0.07 4.89
N ILE A 28 -14.47 0.03 4.61
CA ILE A 28 -13.44 0.67 5.44
C ILE A 28 -13.26 2.13 5.01
N GLY A 29 -13.10 3.05 5.97
CA GLY A 29 -12.87 4.49 5.76
C GLY A 29 -11.46 4.82 5.26
N GLY A 30 -11.12 6.10 5.24
CA GLY A 30 -9.78 6.58 4.87
C GLY A 30 -9.04 7.17 6.06
N LEU A 31 -7.76 6.85 6.22
CA LEU A 31 -6.94 7.35 7.33
C LEU A 31 -6.85 8.88 7.40
N PHE A 32 -6.90 9.56 6.25
CA PHE A 32 -6.85 11.03 6.15
C PHE A 32 -8.26 11.63 6.04
N GLY A 33 -9.28 10.86 6.40
CA GLY A 33 -10.67 11.27 6.37
C GLY A 33 -11.13 11.89 7.68
N ALA A 34 -12.01 12.88 7.57
CA ALA A 34 -12.84 13.32 8.69
C ALA A 34 -14.12 12.45 8.80
N PRO A 35 -14.75 12.36 9.99
CA PRO A 35 -16.10 11.81 10.13
C PRO A 35 -17.12 12.65 9.35
N ILE A 36 -18.21 12.03 8.86
CA ILE A 36 -19.27 12.80 8.19
C ILE A 36 -19.89 13.81 9.18
N GLY A 37 -19.91 15.08 8.77
CA GLY A 37 -20.45 16.19 9.58
C GLY A 37 -19.44 16.85 10.51
N SER A 38 -18.17 16.46 10.42
CA SER A 38 -17.03 17.12 11.06
C SER A 38 -16.03 17.56 9.98
N ASP A 39 -15.40 18.72 10.19
CA ASP A 39 -14.24 19.15 9.41
C ASP A 39 -12.90 18.74 10.07
N GLU A 40 -12.97 18.18 11.28
CA GLU A 40 -11.79 17.68 12.00
C GLU A 40 -11.46 16.23 11.58
N GLU A 41 -10.23 16.02 11.14
CA GLU A 41 -9.66 14.69 10.87
C GLU A 41 -9.63 13.85 12.16
N VAL A 42 -9.87 12.53 12.04
CA VAL A 42 -9.85 11.62 13.21
C VAL A 42 -8.44 11.45 13.77
N LEU A 43 -7.47 11.38 12.87
CA LEU A 43 -6.06 11.40 13.23
C LEU A 43 -5.57 12.86 13.17
N PRO A 44 -4.93 13.39 14.23
CA PRO A 44 -4.47 14.77 14.27
C PRO A 44 -3.16 14.94 13.49
N TRP A 45 -3.07 14.36 12.28
CA TRP A 45 -1.84 14.33 11.50
C TRP A 45 -1.70 15.60 10.66
N SER A 46 -0.54 16.23 10.72
CA SER A 46 -0.19 17.29 9.78
C SER A 46 -0.08 16.75 8.35
N ARG A 47 -0.16 17.62 7.34
CA ARG A 47 0.10 17.22 5.94
C ARG A 47 1.51 16.64 5.75
N SER A 48 2.49 17.10 6.53
CA SER A 48 3.86 16.54 6.54
C SER A 48 3.86 15.12 7.09
N GLN A 49 3.10 14.83 8.16
CA GLN A 49 2.93 13.47 8.68
C GLN A 49 2.21 12.56 7.68
N GLN A 50 1.12 13.01 7.04
CA GLN A 50 0.43 12.24 6.01
C GLN A 50 1.38 11.90 4.84
N ALA A 51 2.20 12.86 4.38
CA ALA A 51 3.20 12.63 3.35
C ALA A 51 4.31 11.66 3.80
N ALA A 52 4.85 11.85 5.01
CA ALA A 52 5.84 10.97 5.60
C ALA A 52 5.34 9.53 5.73
N PHE A 53 4.10 9.34 6.15
CA PHE A 53 3.47 8.02 6.21
C PHE A 53 3.46 7.31 4.85
N LEU A 54 2.99 8.00 3.80
CA LEU A 54 2.97 7.45 2.45
C LEU A 54 4.38 7.13 1.94
N ILE A 55 5.35 8.02 2.16
CA ILE A 55 6.75 7.79 1.77
C ILE A 55 7.31 6.57 2.50
N PHE A 56 7.07 6.47 3.80
CA PHE A 56 7.55 5.36 4.63
C PHE A 56 6.97 4.01 4.17
N VAL A 57 5.68 3.94 3.82
CA VAL A 57 5.06 2.75 3.22
C VAL A 57 5.85 2.31 1.98
N TRP A 58 6.14 3.22 1.05
CA TRP A 58 6.88 2.87 -0.16
C TRP A 58 8.36 2.55 0.08
N GLN A 59 8.99 3.16 1.10
CA GLN A 59 10.32 2.76 1.55
C GLN A 59 10.33 1.32 2.07
N CYS A 60 9.32 0.94 2.85
CA CYS A 60 9.16 -0.43 3.34
C CYS A 60 8.99 -1.42 2.18
N ILE A 61 8.09 -1.13 1.23
CA ILE A 61 7.89 -1.99 0.05
C ILE A 61 9.15 -2.07 -0.80
N GLY A 62 9.81 -0.94 -1.09
CA GLY A 62 11.06 -0.94 -1.87
C GLY A 62 12.15 -1.79 -1.22
N SER A 63 12.35 -1.63 0.09
CA SER A 63 13.30 -2.43 0.87
C SER A 63 12.93 -3.92 0.88
N ALA A 64 11.65 -4.24 1.09
CA ALA A 64 11.15 -5.61 1.09
C ALA A 64 11.33 -6.27 -0.29
N VAL A 65 11.02 -5.56 -1.39
CA VAL A 65 11.25 -6.07 -2.75
C VAL A 65 12.73 -6.35 -2.95
N THR A 66 13.63 -5.40 -2.66
CA THR A 66 15.08 -5.60 -2.84
C THR A 66 15.61 -6.85 -2.13
N ASN A 67 15.05 -7.19 -0.97
CA ASN A 67 15.43 -8.37 -0.20
C ASN A 67 14.63 -9.65 -0.55
N CYS A 68 13.52 -9.52 -1.29
CA CYS A 68 12.65 -10.62 -1.68
C CYS A 68 13.36 -11.57 -2.64
N ARG A 69 13.22 -12.88 -2.41
CA ARG A 69 13.79 -13.96 -3.23
C ARG A 69 12.73 -14.84 -3.89
N GLU A 70 11.48 -14.40 -3.87
CA GLU A 70 10.40 -15.13 -4.52
C GLU A 70 10.66 -15.32 -6.02
N PRO A 71 10.19 -16.43 -6.61
CA PRO A 71 10.42 -16.75 -8.02
C PRO A 71 10.02 -15.61 -8.97
N TRP A 72 8.95 -14.88 -8.64
CA TRP A 72 8.49 -13.75 -9.44
C TRP A 72 9.54 -12.64 -9.50
N ALA A 73 10.14 -12.25 -8.37
CA ALA A 73 11.08 -11.15 -8.28
C ALA A 73 12.40 -11.50 -8.99
N GLU A 74 12.91 -12.70 -8.75
CA GLU A 74 14.13 -13.19 -9.42
C GLU A 74 13.93 -13.33 -10.94
N SER A 75 12.74 -13.77 -11.38
CA SER A 75 12.46 -13.86 -12.82
C SER A 75 12.55 -12.50 -13.50
N LEU A 76 12.04 -11.44 -12.86
CA LEU A 76 12.14 -10.07 -13.39
C LEU A 76 13.58 -9.59 -13.38
N ARG A 77 14.35 -9.82 -12.30
CA ARG A 77 15.76 -9.40 -12.23
C ARG A 77 16.66 -10.08 -13.24
N SER A 78 16.37 -11.33 -13.59
CA SER A 78 17.13 -12.10 -14.58
C SER A 78 16.90 -11.63 -16.04
N GLY A 79 15.94 -10.72 -16.27
CA GLY A 79 15.60 -10.19 -17.58
C GLY A 79 16.73 -9.40 -18.25
N LYS A 80 17.03 -9.74 -19.52
CA LYS A 80 18.12 -9.12 -20.31
C LYS A 80 17.94 -7.62 -20.62
N GLN A 81 16.78 -7.02 -20.35
CA GLN A 81 16.46 -5.62 -20.69
C GLN A 81 16.78 -4.60 -19.58
N HIS A 82 17.45 -5.00 -18.49
CA HIS A 82 17.48 -4.19 -17.28
C HIS A 82 18.83 -3.52 -16.96
N SER A 83 19.83 -3.64 -17.85
CA SER A 83 21.17 -3.11 -17.62
C SER A 83 21.27 -1.57 -17.52
N SER A 84 20.20 -0.83 -17.78
CA SER A 84 20.14 0.64 -17.70
C SER A 84 19.27 1.18 -16.56
N LEU A 85 18.60 0.33 -15.78
CA LEU A 85 17.76 0.77 -14.67
C LEU A 85 18.62 0.97 -13.41
N LYS A 86 18.52 2.14 -12.78
CA LYS A 86 19.13 2.42 -11.45
C LYS A 86 18.39 1.73 -10.31
N GLU A 87 17.14 1.33 -10.54
CA GLU A 87 16.23 0.77 -9.55
C GLU A 87 16.00 -0.73 -9.80
N ASP A 88 15.61 -1.46 -8.76
CA ASP A 88 15.32 -2.89 -8.84
C ASP A 88 14.20 -3.16 -9.88
N PRO A 89 14.45 -3.98 -10.92
CA PRO A 89 13.44 -4.30 -11.93
C PRO A 89 12.17 -4.93 -11.36
N ALA A 90 12.24 -5.67 -10.25
CA ALA A 90 11.06 -6.23 -9.60
C ALA A 90 10.14 -5.13 -9.03
N PHE A 91 10.72 -3.99 -8.65
CA PHE A 91 10.00 -2.84 -8.09
C PHE A 91 9.58 -1.83 -9.16
N ALA A 92 10.52 -1.42 -10.02
CA ALA A 92 10.37 -0.31 -10.95
C ALA A 92 10.40 -0.71 -12.44
N GLY A 93 10.52 -2.01 -12.74
CA GLY A 93 10.61 -2.53 -14.10
C GLY A 93 9.49 -2.04 -15.01
N SER A 94 9.86 -1.66 -16.23
CA SER A 94 8.90 -1.19 -17.23
C SER A 94 8.03 -2.34 -17.71
N TYR A 95 6.72 -2.28 -17.41
CA TYR A 95 5.66 -3.17 -17.93
C TYR A 95 5.59 -4.59 -17.37
N ASP A 96 6.59 -5.06 -16.63
CA ASP A 96 6.64 -6.44 -16.14
C ASP A 96 6.17 -6.62 -14.68
N THR A 97 6.08 -5.53 -13.91
CA THR A 97 5.60 -5.54 -12.51
C THR A 97 4.40 -4.63 -12.31
N HIS A 98 3.40 -5.09 -11.55
CA HIS A 98 2.25 -4.31 -11.16
C HIS A 98 2.59 -3.22 -10.14
N LEU A 99 3.70 -3.33 -9.40
CA LEU A 99 4.13 -2.34 -8.40
C LEU A 99 4.35 -0.94 -9.01
N ASN A 100 4.78 -0.86 -10.27
CA ASN A 100 4.92 0.37 -11.04
C ASN A 100 3.73 0.65 -11.99
N THR A 101 2.53 0.17 -11.63
CA THR A 101 1.28 0.41 -12.37
C THR A 101 0.21 1.00 -11.47
N ASN A 102 -0.74 1.73 -12.05
CA ASN A 102 -1.86 2.31 -11.30
C ASN A 102 -2.62 1.27 -10.46
N ILE A 103 -2.74 0.04 -10.97
CA ILE A 103 -3.47 -1.04 -10.31
C ILE A 103 -2.70 -1.52 -9.08
N GLY A 104 -1.41 -1.80 -9.21
CA GLY A 104 -0.61 -2.23 -8.06
C GLY A 104 -0.41 -1.12 -7.03
N THR A 105 -0.14 0.12 -7.46
CA THR A 105 -0.11 1.28 -6.57
C THR A 105 -1.39 1.41 -5.75
N ARG A 106 -2.55 1.34 -6.40
CA ARG A 106 -3.83 1.43 -5.70
C ARG A 106 -4.09 0.21 -4.80
N GLY A 107 -3.63 -0.98 -5.19
CA GLY A 107 -3.65 -2.17 -4.35
C GLY A 107 -2.89 -1.97 -3.04
N ILE A 108 -1.63 -1.52 -3.12
CA ILE A 108 -0.80 -1.20 -1.95
C ILE A 108 -1.49 -0.15 -1.06
N LEU A 109 -1.99 0.93 -1.66
CA LEU A 109 -2.67 1.99 -0.91
C LEU A 109 -3.95 1.49 -0.23
N HIS A 110 -4.73 0.62 -0.88
CA HIS A 110 -5.89 -0.01 -0.24
C HIS A 110 -5.47 -0.85 0.97
N ILE A 111 -4.55 -1.81 0.80
CA ILE A 111 -4.16 -2.72 1.87
C ILE A 111 -3.61 -1.95 3.07
N THR A 112 -2.68 -1.03 2.83
CA THR A 112 -2.05 -0.25 3.91
C THR A 112 -3.05 0.65 4.64
N ASN A 113 -3.96 1.29 3.91
CA ASN A 113 -5.06 2.05 4.52
C ASN A 113 -5.98 1.14 5.34
N ASP A 114 -6.42 0.01 4.78
CA ASP A 114 -7.38 -0.87 5.42
C ASP A 114 -6.86 -1.43 6.75
N PHE A 115 -5.61 -1.90 6.74
CA PHE A 115 -4.95 -2.47 7.90
C PHE A 115 -4.76 -1.40 8.97
N CYS A 116 -4.19 -0.25 8.60
CA CYS A 116 -3.94 0.83 9.56
C CYS A 116 -5.23 1.47 10.08
N TYR A 117 -6.30 1.49 9.28
CA TYR A 117 -7.61 1.96 9.73
C TYR A 117 -8.17 1.05 10.82
N LEU A 118 -8.22 -0.27 10.57
CA LEU A 118 -8.77 -1.23 11.55
C LEU A 118 -7.88 -1.37 12.78
N LYS A 119 -6.57 -1.29 12.60
CA LYS A 119 -5.58 -1.38 13.67
C LYS A 119 -5.19 -0.03 14.26
N SER A 120 -5.93 1.04 13.98
CA SER A 120 -5.54 2.41 14.35
C SER A 120 -5.28 2.58 15.85
N GLU A 121 -6.15 2.01 16.70
CA GLU A 121 -5.97 2.04 18.15
C GLU A 121 -4.81 1.16 18.62
N GLU A 122 -4.71 -0.07 18.11
CA GLU A 122 -3.64 -1.02 18.43
C GLU A 122 -2.26 -0.47 18.06
N LEU A 123 -2.14 0.20 16.92
CA LEU A 123 -0.91 0.80 16.42
C LEU A 123 -0.63 2.19 17.01
N GLY A 124 -1.50 2.69 17.89
CA GLY A 124 -1.35 3.99 18.53
C GLY A 124 -1.27 5.17 17.55
N LEU A 125 -1.93 5.10 16.39
CA LEU A 125 -1.77 6.10 15.30
C LEU A 125 -2.10 7.53 15.74
N ARG A 126 -3.08 7.67 16.65
CA ARG A 126 -3.48 8.96 17.23
C ARG A 126 -2.40 9.59 18.12
N ASN A 127 -1.50 8.77 18.67
CA ASN A 127 -0.43 9.20 19.57
C ASN A 127 0.85 9.60 18.83
N TRP A 128 0.91 9.41 17.50
CA TRP A 128 2.03 9.90 16.72
C TRP A 128 1.96 11.43 16.60
N VAL A 129 2.70 12.09 17.50
CA VAL A 129 2.89 13.54 17.51
C VAL A 129 4.26 13.83 16.92
N ALA A 130 4.32 14.57 15.82
CA ALA A 130 5.57 15.14 15.30
C ALA A 130 5.72 16.58 15.79
N ASP A 131 6.94 16.96 16.16
CA ASP A 131 7.31 18.37 16.43
C ASP A 131 7.32 19.15 15.12
N ASP A 132 6.14 19.48 14.60
CA ASP A 132 5.96 20.33 13.43
C ASP A 132 5.19 21.59 13.81
N GLU A 133 5.75 22.75 13.44
CA GLU A 133 4.99 23.99 13.41
C GLU A 133 3.87 23.87 12.36
N VAL A 134 2.67 24.34 12.70
CA VAL A 134 1.52 24.36 11.79
C VAL A 134 1.86 25.25 10.58
N GLY A 135 2.19 24.62 9.44
CA GLY A 135 2.68 25.32 8.25
C GLY A 135 2.57 24.52 6.95
N THR A 136 3.02 25.12 5.84
CA THR A 136 3.13 24.42 4.55
C THR A 136 4.14 23.28 4.66
N PRO A 137 3.83 22.07 4.18
CA PRO A 137 4.81 20.98 4.15
C PRO A 137 6.07 21.42 3.40
N ASP A 138 7.21 21.30 4.05
CA ASP A 138 8.52 21.39 3.42
C ASP A 138 9.28 20.06 3.59
N ASP A 139 10.35 19.90 2.82
CA ASP A 139 11.12 18.66 2.80
C ASP A 139 11.71 18.32 4.18
N GLU A 140 11.98 19.33 5.00
CA GLU A 140 12.62 19.20 6.30
C GLU A 140 11.63 18.74 7.38
N ALA A 141 10.39 19.25 7.36
CA ALA A 141 9.28 18.75 8.16
C ALA A 141 8.93 17.31 7.79
N ILE A 142 8.87 16.99 6.49
CA ILE A 142 8.63 15.61 6.04
C ILE A 142 9.74 14.67 6.50
N ARG A 143 11.01 15.10 6.44
CA ARG A 143 12.15 14.33 6.94
C ARG A 143 12.05 14.05 8.44
N ARG A 144 11.76 15.07 9.27
CA ARG A 144 11.56 14.89 10.72
C ARG A 144 10.39 13.96 11.01
N ALA A 145 9.27 14.13 10.31
CA ALA A 145 8.11 13.25 10.45
C ALA A 145 8.48 11.81 10.09
N LEU A 146 9.23 11.56 9.01
CA LEU A 146 9.75 10.23 8.65
C LEU A 146 10.61 9.60 9.76
N GLU A 147 11.55 10.36 10.32
CA GLU A 147 12.41 9.90 11.41
C GLU A 147 11.60 9.57 12.67
N SER A 148 10.63 10.42 13.01
CA SER A 148 9.74 10.20 14.16
C SER A 148 8.82 8.99 13.95
N LEU A 149 8.36 8.76 12.72
CA LEU A 149 7.51 7.62 12.35
C LEU A 149 8.30 6.32 12.47
N ALA A 150 9.57 6.30 12.04
CA ALA A 150 10.39 5.09 11.95
C ALA A 150 10.59 4.35 13.29
N ILE A 151 10.38 5.03 14.42
CA ILE A 151 10.49 4.49 15.78
C ILE A 151 9.13 4.15 16.42
N GLN A 152 8.00 4.39 15.73
CA GLN A 152 6.66 4.05 16.21
C GLN A 152 6.35 2.56 15.99
N GLU A 153 5.35 2.03 16.70
CA GLU A 153 4.89 0.64 16.54
C GLU A 153 4.35 0.36 15.13
N VAL A 154 3.63 1.32 14.54
CA VAL A 154 3.17 1.25 13.15
C VAL A 154 4.32 1.05 12.16
N ALA A 155 5.53 1.51 12.48
CA ALA A 155 6.67 1.35 11.59
C ALA A 155 7.08 -0.12 11.46
N THR A 156 7.10 -0.85 12.57
CA THR A 156 7.37 -2.29 12.60
C THR A 156 6.27 -3.05 11.87
N PHE A 157 5.01 -2.73 12.17
CA PHE A 157 3.86 -3.33 11.49
C PHE A 157 3.90 -3.13 9.96
N LEU A 158 4.23 -1.92 9.48
CA LEU A 158 4.33 -1.63 8.05
C LEU A 158 5.49 -2.36 7.39
N ARG A 159 6.61 -2.59 8.09
CA ARG A 159 7.73 -3.40 7.59
C ARG A 159 7.32 -4.87 7.45
N ASP A 160 6.64 -5.42 8.45
CA ASP A 160 6.16 -6.81 8.44
C ASP A 160 5.09 -7.00 7.35
N LEU A 161 4.17 -6.04 7.22
CA LEU A 161 3.18 -6.02 6.13
C LEU A 161 3.85 -5.95 4.75
N ALA A 162 4.90 -5.12 4.61
CA ALA A 162 5.63 -5.02 3.36
C ALA A 162 6.31 -6.33 2.97
N VAL A 163 6.92 -7.05 3.93
CA VAL A 163 7.50 -8.38 3.69
C VAL A 163 6.43 -9.36 3.19
N ALA A 164 5.30 -9.46 3.88
CA ALA A 164 4.21 -10.35 3.47
C ALA A 164 3.61 -9.97 2.10
N LEU A 165 3.50 -8.67 1.81
CA LEU A 165 2.98 -8.17 0.53
C LEU A 165 3.88 -8.52 -0.66
N VAL A 166 5.21 -8.52 -0.50
CA VAL A 166 6.13 -8.81 -1.60
C VAL A 166 6.27 -10.30 -1.87
N GLU A 167 5.71 -11.17 -1.02
CA GLU A 167 5.59 -12.60 -1.30
C GLU A 167 4.55 -12.88 -2.41
N TYR A 168 3.56 -11.99 -2.57
CA TYR A 168 2.59 -12.09 -3.67
C TYR A 168 3.29 -11.89 -5.02
N ASP A 169 2.85 -12.65 -6.03
CA ASP A 169 3.39 -12.52 -7.39
C ASP A 169 2.94 -11.19 -8.05
N TRP A 170 3.82 -10.20 -8.06
CA TRP A 170 3.54 -8.88 -8.64
C TRP A 170 3.72 -8.81 -10.16
N ARG A 171 4.02 -9.90 -10.85
CA ARG A 171 4.19 -9.88 -12.31
C ARG A 171 2.91 -9.47 -13.03
N THR A 172 3.05 -8.66 -14.07
CA THR A 172 1.95 -8.37 -15.00
C THR A 172 1.72 -9.54 -15.96
N SER A 173 0.61 -9.54 -16.68
CA SER A 173 0.34 -10.54 -17.72
C SER A 173 1.35 -10.56 -18.87
N SER A 174 2.16 -9.50 -19.04
CA SER A 174 3.21 -9.42 -20.05
C SER A 174 4.58 -9.83 -19.54
N ALA A 175 4.72 -10.12 -18.25
CA ALA A 175 6.00 -10.51 -17.67
C ALA A 175 6.53 -11.80 -18.31
N PRO A 176 7.86 -11.89 -18.52
CA PRO A 176 8.48 -13.07 -19.09
C PRO A 176 8.32 -14.29 -18.17
N GLY A 177 8.32 -15.48 -18.76
CA GLY A 177 8.34 -16.75 -18.01
C GLY A 177 6.99 -17.22 -17.46
N LEU A 178 5.90 -16.48 -17.69
CA LEU A 178 4.54 -16.93 -17.35
C LEU A 178 4.02 -17.98 -18.35
N SER A 179 3.38 -19.02 -17.84
CA SER A 179 2.55 -19.95 -18.61
C SER A 179 1.31 -19.24 -19.20
N ARG A 180 0.65 -19.86 -20.18
CA ARG A 180 -0.56 -19.29 -20.80
C ARG A 180 -1.69 -19.09 -19.79
N ASP A 181 -1.80 -19.96 -18.80
CA ASP A 181 -2.86 -19.86 -17.79
C ASP A 181 -2.55 -18.76 -16.77
N GLU A 182 -1.29 -18.63 -16.33
CA GLU A 182 -0.87 -17.50 -15.48
C GLU A 182 -1.06 -16.15 -16.19
N GLN A 183 -0.71 -16.07 -17.49
CA GLN A 183 -0.93 -14.86 -18.29
C GLN A 183 -2.42 -14.48 -18.34
N ARG A 184 -3.31 -15.47 -18.49
CA ARG A 184 -4.77 -15.25 -18.49
C ARG A 184 -5.28 -14.78 -17.13
N LEU A 185 -4.80 -15.38 -16.04
CA LEU A 185 -5.17 -14.97 -14.68
C LEU A 185 -4.71 -13.53 -14.39
N LYS A 186 -3.44 -13.20 -14.67
CA LYS A 186 -2.93 -11.82 -14.52
C LYS A 186 -3.62 -10.84 -15.46
N ALA A 187 -4.03 -11.29 -16.65
CA ALA A 187 -4.74 -10.45 -17.61
C ALA A 187 -6.13 -10.02 -17.11
N ALA A 188 -6.77 -10.81 -16.24
CA ALA A 188 -8.05 -10.48 -15.63
C ALA A 188 -7.96 -9.30 -14.65
N ILE A 189 -6.76 -9.02 -14.12
CA ILE A 189 -6.46 -7.90 -13.21
C ILE A 189 -6.36 -6.56 -13.99
N ARG A 190 -6.81 -6.49 -15.25
CA ARG A 190 -6.80 -5.27 -16.07
C ARG A 190 -8.14 -4.56 -16.07
N GLY A 191 -8.11 -3.23 -16.20
CA GLY A 191 -9.31 -2.39 -16.29
C GLY A 191 -9.93 -2.01 -14.95
N GLY A 192 -11.14 -1.44 -14.98
CA GLY A 192 -11.79 -0.84 -13.81
C GLY A 192 -12.13 -1.84 -12.69
N ALA A 193 -12.42 -3.10 -13.02
CA ALA A 193 -12.67 -4.15 -12.04
C ALA A 193 -11.37 -4.68 -11.39
N GLY A 194 -10.23 -4.52 -12.07
CA GLY A 194 -8.93 -5.03 -11.62
C GLY A 194 -8.47 -4.47 -10.27
N TYR A 195 -8.91 -3.27 -9.89
CA TYR A 195 -8.61 -2.70 -8.58
C TYR A 195 -9.26 -3.49 -7.43
N LYS A 196 -10.52 -3.90 -7.60
CA LYS A 196 -11.23 -4.70 -6.59
C LYS A 196 -10.65 -6.10 -6.54
N GLU A 197 -10.45 -6.70 -7.72
CA GLU A 197 -9.89 -8.04 -7.84
C GLU A 197 -8.50 -8.15 -7.22
N LEU A 198 -7.58 -7.21 -7.52
CA LEU A 198 -6.26 -7.22 -6.91
C LEU A 198 -6.33 -7.08 -5.39
N ARG A 199 -7.20 -6.20 -4.86
CA ARG A 199 -7.37 -6.06 -3.41
C ARG A 199 -7.83 -7.37 -2.76
N ILE A 200 -8.77 -8.10 -3.37
CA ILE A 200 -9.22 -9.41 -2.89
C ILE A 200 -8.06 -10.41 -2.90
N GLN A 201 -7.34 -10.54 -4.03
CA GLN A 201 -6.21 -11.47 -4.13
C GLN A 201 -5.09 -11.17 -3.13
N LEU A 202 -4.81 -9.88 -2.89
CA LEU A 202 -3.83 -9.48 -1.87
C LEU A 202 -4.32 -9.82 -0.45
N LEU A 203 -5.60 -9.62 -0.15
CA LEU A 203 -6.16 -9.98 1.15
C LEU A 203 -6.16 -11.50 1.38
N GLU A 204 -6.55 -12.28 0.38
CA GLU A 204 -6.50 -13.74 0.42
C GLU A 204 -5.07 -14.25 0.60
N HIS A 205 -4.10 -13.66 -0.13
CA HIS A 205 -2.68 -13.96 0.04
C HIS A 205 -2.22 -13.70 1.47
N LEU A 206 -2.49 -12.49 1.99
CA LEU A 206 -2.07 -12.09 3.33
C LEU A 206 -2.77 -12.88 4.44
N ALA A 207 -4.03 -13.27 4.26
CA ALA A 207 -4.77 -14.08 5.23
C ALA A 207 -4.19 -15.50 5.40
N ASN A 208 -3.47 -16.00 4.40
CA ASN A 208 -2.74 -17.26 4.48
C ASN A 208 -1.38 -17.14 5.21
N THR A 209 -0.91 -15.92 5.48
CA THR A 209 0.31 -15.68 6.26
C THR A 209 0.05 -15.90 7.75
N SER A 210 1.01 -16.49 8.48
CA SER A 210 0.91 -16.63 9.93
C SER A 210 1.18 -15.32 10.68
N GLY A 211 0.65 -15.19 11.91
CA GLY A 211 0.95 -14.07 12.79
C GLY A 211 -0.01 -12.88 12.66
N HIS A 212 0.43 -11.71 13.10
CA HIS A 212 -0.45 -10.53 13.23
C HIS A 212 -0.92 -9.99 11.87
N ILE A 213 -0.13 -10.15 10.80
CA ILE A 213 -0.52 -9.73 9.44
C ILE A 213 -1.70 -10.57 8.92
N GLY A 214 -1.66 -11.90 9.05
CA GLY A 214 -2.77 -12.76 8.61
C GLY A 214 -4.03 -12.55 9.43
N GLN A 215 -3.90 -12.30 10.74
CA GLN A 215 -5.03 -11.93 11.58
C GLN A 215 -5.66 -10.61 11.14
N ALA A 216 -4.86 -9.57 10.90
CA ALA A 216 -5.34 -8.30 10.38
C ALA A 216 -6.00 -8.44 9.00
N ALA A 217 -5.46 -9.28 8.11
CA ALA A 217 -6.06 -9.56 6.82
C ALA A 217 -7.47 -10.19 6.95
N GLN A 218 -7.63 -11.15 7.85
CA GLN A 218 -8.93 -11.78 8.11
C GLN A 218 -9.95 -10.79 8.70
N GLU A 219 -9.51 -9.89 9.59
CA GLU A 219 -10.34 -8.80 10.10
C GLU A 219 -10.80 -7.87 8.97
N VAL A 220 -9.90 -7.50 8.04
CA VAL A 220 -10.24 -6.69 6.86
C VAL A 220 -11.24 -7.40 5.96
N ILE A 221 -11.03 -8.68 5.66
CA ILE A 221 -11.96 -9.50 4.86
C ILE A 221 -13.35 -9.49 5.48
N ASN A 222 -13.42 -9.76 6.80
CA ASN A 222 -14.69 -9.78 7.54
C ASN A 222 -15.38 -8.40 7.54
N ALA A 223 -14.62 -7.32 7.72
CA ALA A 223 -15.13 -5.95 7.72
C ALA A 223 -15.69 -5.52 6.34
N LEU A 224 -15.11 -6.03 5.26
CA LEU A 224 -15.54 -5.76 3.88
C LEU A 224 -16.62 -6.71 3.36
N GLY A 225 -16.85 -7.83 4.06
CA GLY A 225 -17.81 -8.86 3.64
C GLY A 225 -17.39 -9.58 2.36
N TYR A 226 -16.08 -9.85 2.21
CA TYR A 226 -15.54 -10.69 1.14
C TYR A 226 -15.67 -12.17 1.47
#